data_AF-A0A060WV90-F1
#
_entry.id   AF-A0A060WV90-F1
#
_cell.length_a   1.000
_cell.length_b   1.000
_cell.length_c   1.000
_cell.angle_alpha   90.00
_cell.angle_beta   90.00
_cell.angle_gamma   90.00
#
_symmetry.space_group_name_H-M   'P 1'
#
loop_
_entity.id
_entity.type
_entity.pdbx_description
1 polymer ?
#
loop_
_entity_poly.entity_id
_entity_poly.type
_entity_poly.pdbx_seq_one_letter_code
_entity_poly.pdbx_strand_id
1 'polypeptide(L)'
;MQQTVPLYSNTWTIPLLFTLSSLIYFCLLQLNIQSDFPLKESKLYHPQKNIKTLKRMPMKKEVDETDARVTQFKKKAKELRILDAKTAQNLSIFLGSFRLPYEEIRDIVLEVDEERLSESLIQNLIKNLPEQKELSALAELKNEYEDLCEPEQFGIVMSSVKLLRSRLNGILFKLTFEEQVNNIRPDIMNVTFACEEVKKSDSFSKLLEMVLLVGNYMNAGSRNAQTFGFNISFLCKVGTARTV
;
A
#
# COMPACT_ATOMS: atom_id res chain seq x y z
N MET A 1 -59.23 3.75 -7.15
CA MET A 1 -58.10 2.83 -6.86
C MET A 1 -56.84 3.48 -7.40
N GLN A 2 -56.03 4.08 -6.52
CA GLN A 2 -54.71 4.61 -6.87
C GLN A 2 -53.68 3.52 -6.53
N GLN A 3 -52.93 3.04 -7.51
CA GLN A 3 -51.75 2.22 -7.31
C GLN A 3 -50.52 3.09 -7.58
N THR A 4 -49.84 3.44 -6.49
CA THR A 4 -48.53 4.09 -6.49
C THR A 4 -47.45 3.03 -6.74
N VAL A 5 -46.63 3.22 -7.77
CA VAL A 5 -45.44 2.40 -8.06
C VAL A 5 -44.27 2.93 -7.23
N PRO A 6 -43.50 2.09 -6.50
CA PRO A 6 -42.49 2.56 -5.57
C PRO A 6 -41.23 3.04 -6.31
N LEU A 7 -40.73 4.21 -5.91
CA LEU A 7 -39.42 4.73 -6.30
C LEU A 7 -38.34 3.85 -5.68
N TYR A 8 -37.57 3.15 -6.50
CA TYR A 8 -36.39 2.40 -6.08
C TYR A 8 -35.28 3.39 -5.71
N SER A 9 -35.11 3.64 -4.42
CA SER A 9 -34.04 4.46 -3.87
C SER A 9 -32.69 3.75 -4.01
N ASN A 10 -31.80 4.35 -4.80
CA ASN A 10 -30.39 3.94 -4.93
C ASN A 10 -29.68 4.03 -3.58
N THR A 11 -29.46 2.87 -2.94
CA THR A 11 -28.72 2.73 -1.67
C THR A 11 -27.55 1.76 -1.86
N TRP A 12 -26.66 2.06 -2.80
CA TRP A 12 -25.42 1.28 -2.99
C TRP A 12 -24.24 2.19 -3.30
N THR A 13 -23.77 2.99 -2.33
CA THR A 13 -22.46 3.67 -2.44
C THR A 13 -21.76 3.96 -1.11
N ILE A 14 -22.34 3.60 0.04
CA ILE A 14 -21.78 3.93 1.38
C ILE A 14 -21.33 2.70 2.20
N PRO A 15 -21.86 1.46 2.05
CA PRO A 15 -21.49 0.38 2.97
C PRO A 15 -20.05 -0.12 2.84
N LEU A 16 -19.46 -0.11 1.64
CA LEU A 16 -18.15 -0.75 1.39
C LEU A 16 -16.97 0.00 2.03
N LEU A 17 -17.04 1.33 2.13
CA LEU A 17 -16.01 2.13 2.81
C LEU A 17 -16.16 2.04 4.34
N PHE A 18 -17.38 1.92 4.85
CA PHE A 18 -17.63 1.71 6.29
C PHE A 18 -17.21 0.31 6.74
N THR A 19 -17.41 -0.74 5.91
CA THR A 19 -17.00 -2.10 6.28
C THR A 19 -15.49 -2.30 6.20
N LEU A 20 -14.79 -1.67 5.27
CA LEU A 20 -13.32 -1.70 5.20
C LEU A 20 -12.68 -0.94 6.36
N SER A 21 -13.22 0.23 6.73
CA SER A 21 -12.80 0.96 7.94
C SER A 21 -13.04 0.15 9.21
N SER A 22 -14.17 -0.56 9.32
CA SER A 22 -14.45 -1.44 10.47
C SER A 22 -13.56 -2.68 10.50
N LEU A 23 -13.17 -3.26 9.36
CA LEU A 23 -12.23 -4.39 9.30
C LEU A 23 -10.81 -3.97 9.71
N ILE A 24 -10.40 -2.75 9.38
CA ILE A 24 -9.12 -2.16 9.82
C ILE A 24 -9.13 -1.92 11.32
N TYR A 25 -10.21 -1.34 11.84
CA TYR A 25 -10.37 -1.14 13.28
C TYR A 25 -10.37 -2.48 14.02
N PHE A 26 -11.04 -3.51 13.48
CA PHE A 26 -11.06 -4.85 14.05
C PHE A 26 -9.67 -5.54 13.98
N CYS A 27 -8.92 -5.37 12.88
CA CYS A 27 -7.54 -5.86 12.76
C CYS A 27 -6.57 -5.14 13.72
N LEU A 28 -6.68 -3.82 13.88
CA LEU A 28 -5.86 -3.03 14.79
C LEU A 28 -6.20 -3.33 16.26
N LEU A 29 -7.48 -3.55 16.57
CA LEU A 29 -7.95 -3.93 17.91
C LEU A 29 -7.46 -5.35 18.30
N GLN A 30 -7.38 -6.28 17.35
CA GLN A 30 -6.80 -7.61 17.60
C GLN A 30 -5.26 -7.60 17.78
N LEU A 31 -4.57 -6.54 17.36
CA LEU A 31 -3.11 -6.40 17.47
C LEU A 31 -2.64 -5.55 18.68
N ASN A 32 -3.57 -5.08 19.52
CA ASN A 32 -3.33 -4.23 20.70
C ASN A 32 -2.55 -2.94 20.36
N ILE A 33 -2.91 -2.28 19.25
CA ILE A 33 -2.34 -1.01 18.81
C ILE A 33 -3.38 0.09 19.12
N GLN A 34 -3.22 0.76 20.26
CA GLN A 34 -4.08 1.85 20.68
C GLN A 34 -3.67 3.13 19.93
N SER A 35 -4.36 3.46 18.84
CA SER A 35 -4.26 4.79 18.23
C SER A 35 -5.65 5.24 17.80
N ASP A 36 -6.16 6.28 18.46
CA ASP A 36 -7.41 6.96 18.14
C ASP A 36 -7.36 7.47 16.69
N PHE A 37 -8.36 7.10 15.89
CA PHE A 37 -8.49 7.51 14.50
C PHE A 37 -9.47 8.71 14.43
N PRO A 38 -9.02 9.97 14.30
CA PRO A 38 -9.93 11.05 13.96
C PRO A 38 -10.22 10.98 12.45
N LEU A 39 -11.43 10.56 12.09
CA LEU A 39 -11.97 10.73 10.74
C LEU A 39 -12.05 12.24 10.44
N LYS A 40 -11.06 12.79 9.74
CA LYS A 40 -11.11 14.16 9.23
C LYS A 40 -11.80 14.16 7.87
N GLU A 41 -13.02 14.68 7.85
CA GLU A 41 -13.83 14.85 6.64
C GLU A 41 -13.10 15.64 5.56
N SER A 42 -13.33 15.21 4.32
CA SER A 42 -12.70 15.68 3.11
C SER A 42 -12.91 17.18 2.85
N LYS A 43 -11.82 17.94 2.72
CA LYS A 43 -11.82 19.19 1.96
C LYS A 43 -11.13 18.98 0.61
N LEU A 44 -11.89 19.32 -0.43
CA LEU A 44 -11.57 19.37 -1.84
C LEU A 44 -10.22 20.06 -2.09
N TYR A 45 -9.23 19.33 -2.64
CA TYR A 45 -7.94 19.90 -3.04
C TYR A 45 -7.86 20.04 -4.57
N HIS A 46 -7.68 21.29 -5.01
CA HIS A 46 -7.25 21.65 -6.37
C HIS A 46 -5.71 21.64 -6.43
N PRO A 47 -5.07 21.21 -7.54
CA PRO A 47 -3.62 21.26 -7.65
C PRO A 47 -3.17 22.66 -8.06
N GLN A 48 -2.29 23.30 -7.28
CA GLN A 48 -1.46 24.39 -7.78
C GLN A 48 0.02 24.08 -7.59
N LYS A 49 0.72 24.07 -8.73
CA LYS A 49 2.17 24.04 -8.84
C LYS A 49 2.75 25.26 -8.14
N ASN A 50 3.76 25.06 -7.28
CA ASN A 50 4.81 26.06 -7.12
C ASN A 50 6.12 25.44 -6.67
N ILE A 51 7.13 25.71 -7.48
CA ILE A 51 8.55 25.41 -7.31
C ILE A 51 9.10 26.36 -6.23
N LYS A 52 9.69 25.83 -5.15
CA LYS A 52 10.58 26.58 -4.26
C LYS A 52 11.73 25.71 -3.74
N THR A 53 12.86 25.86 -4.41
CA THR A 53 14.26 25.92 -3.92
C THR A 53 14.54 25.38 -2.51
N LEU A 54 15.12 24.19 -2.43
CA LEU A 54 15.80 23.69 -1.23
C LEU A 54 17.18 24.36 -1.11
N LYS A 55 17.26 25.29 -0.15
CA LYS A 55 18.52 25.86 0.37
C LYS A 55 19.39 24.73 0.91
N ARG A 56 20.59 24.57 0.35
CA ARG A 56 21.72 23.92 1.03
C ARG A 56 22.19 24.86 2.14
N MET A 57 22.35 24.35 3.35
CA MET A 57 23.17 24.98 4.39
C MET A 57 24.26 24.02 4.87
N PRO A 58 25.41 24.56 5.31
CA PRO A 58 26.70 23.95 5.09
C PRO A 58 27.32 23.38 6.38
N MET A 59 28.27 22.46 6.26
CA MET A 59 29.40 22.44 7.20
C MET A 59 30.64 21.82 6.54
N LYS A 60 31.57 22.70 6.16
CA LYS A 60 32.99 22.36 6.08
C LYS A 60 33.56 22.36 7.49
N LYS A 61 34.38 21.36 7.81
CA LYS A 61 35.59 21.52 8.63
C LYS A 61 36.73 20.79 7.93
N GLU A 62 37.63 21.59 7.36
CA GLU A 62 39.05 21.28 7.12
C GLU A 62 39.80 21.64 8.44
N VAL A 63 40.95 21.13 8.87
CA VAL A 63 41.98 20.11 8.52
C VAL A 63 42.80 19.97 9.82
N ASP A 64 43.31 18.79 10.20
CA ASP A 64 44.67 18.70 10.76
C ASP A 64 45.23 17.27 10.73
N GLU A 65 46.43 17.12 10.17
CA GLU A 65 47.29 15.95 10.32
C GLU A 65 48.05 16.11 11.64
N THR A 66 47.80 15.24 12.63
CA THR A 66 48.82 14.92 13.63
C THR A 66 48.54 13.62 14.36
N ASP A 67 49.62 12.86 14.49
CA ASP A 67 49.91 11.62 15.20
C ASP A 67 49.24 11.44 16.58
N ALA A 68 48.69 10.24 16.83
CA ALA A 68 48.90 9.41 18.04
C ALA A 68 47.70 8.51 18.41
N ARG A 69 47.91 7.19 18.22
CA ARG A 69 47.45 6.08 19.08
C ARG A 69 45.94 5.97 19.38
N VAL A 70 45.20 5.29 18.50
CA VAL A 70 43.98 4.57 18.91
C VAL A 70 44.27 3.08 18.93
N THR A 71 44.38 2.56 20.14
CA THR A 71 44.51 1.16 20.51
C THR A 71 43.50 0.31 19.73
N GLN A 72 44.00 -0.53 18.83
CA GLN A 72 43.24 -1.63 18.24
C GLN A 72 42.78 -2.57 19.35
N PHE A 73 41.56 -2.36 19.87
CA PHE A 73 40.81 -3.44 20.47
C PHE A 73 40.47 -4.42 19.33
N LYS A 74 41.32 -5.44 19.17
CA LYS A 74 40.95 -6.66 18.44
C LYS A 74 39.72 -7.25 19.14
N LYS A 75 38.51 -6.87 18.70
CA LYS A 75 37.30 -7.63 19.01
C LYS A 75 37.57 -9.05 18.50
N LYS A 76 37.71 -10.02 19.42
CA LYS A 76 37.69 -11.44 19.08
C LYS A 76 36.47 -11.66 18.19
N ALA A 77 36.65 -12.29 17.04
CA ALA A 77 35.54 -12.64 16.17
C ALA A 77 34.61 -13.57 16.96
N LYS A 78 33.45 -13.04 17.36
CA LYS A 78 32.40 -13.82 18.00
C LYS A 78 31.80 -14.73 16.94
N GLU A 79 31.71 -16.01 17.25
CA GLU A 79 31.20 -17.03 16.34
C GLU A 79 29.66 -17.04 16.34
N LEU A 80 29.05 -17.31 15.18
CA LEU A 80 27.61 -17.49 15.05
C LEU A 80 27.18 -18.78 15.74
N ARG A 81 26.10 -18.74 16.53
CA ARG A 81 25.62 -19.91 17.30
C ARG A 81 24.33 -20.47 16.75
N ILE A 82 23.40 -19.61 16.35
CA ILE A 82 22.07 -20.00 15.88
C ILE A 82 21.87 -19.61 14.42
N LEU A 83 22.17 -18.35 14.08
CA LEU A 83 21.89 -17.82 12.75
C LEU A 83 22.87 -18.38 11.71
N ASP A 84 22.35 -18.69 10.52
CA ASP A 84 23.21 -19.03 9.39
C ASP A 84 23.98 -17.79 8.89
N ALA A 85 25.12 -18.03 8.23
CA ALA A 85 26.01 -16.96 7.77
C ALA A 85 25.33 -15.95 6.83
N LYS A 86 24.36 -16.38 6.01
CA LYS A 86 23.67 -15.51 5.07
C LYS A 86 22.67 -14.61 5.78
N THR A 87 21.87 -15.16 6.70
CA THR A 87 20.91 -14.37 7.50
C THR A 87 21.64 -13.38 8.40
N ALA A 88 22.72 -13.81 9.06
CA ALA A 88 23.57 -12.95 9.87
C ALA A 88 24.20 -11.80 9.06
N GLN A 89 24.68 -12.08 7.84
CA GLN A 89 25.22 -11.06 6.96
C GLN A 89 24.15 -10.06 6.50
N ASN A 90 22.97 -10.53 6.11
CA ASN A 90 21.85 -9.67 5.70
C ASN A 90 21.41 -8.73 6.82
N LEU A 91 21.29 -9.25 8.04
CA LEU A 91 21.02 -8.45 9.23
C LEU A 91 22.13 -7.45 9.51
N SER A 92 23.40 -7.85 9.41
CA SER A 92 24.52 -6.92 9.63
C SER A 92 24.51 -5.76 8.63
N ILE A 93 24.17 -6.02 7.36
CA ILE A 93 24.01 -4.97 6.33
C ILE A 93 22.83 -4.05 6.66
N PHE A 94 21.70 -4.62 7.07
CA PHE A 94 20.52 -3.88 7.50
C PHE A 94 20.84 -2.95 8.69
N LEU A 95 21.41 -3.49 9.77
CA LEU A 95 21.75 -2.75 10.98
C LEU A 95 22.78 -1.64 10.70
N GLY A 96 23.79 -1.93 9.86
CA GLY A 96 24.78 -0.93 9.44
C GLY A 96 24.21 0.23 8.62
N SER A 97 23.07 0.02 7.94
CA SER A 97 22.39 1.02 7.13
C SER A 97 21.48 1.93 7.97
N PHE A 98 20.76 1.36 8.95
CA PHE A 98 19.81 2.11 9.78
C PHE A 98 20.46 2.80 10.99
N ARG A 99 21.56 2.24 11.55
CA ARG A 99 22.34 2.82 12.66
C ARG A 99 21.49 3.26 13.86
N LEU A 100 20.43 2.52 14.16
CA LEU A 100 19.61 2.71 15.36
C LEU A 100 19.99 1.68 16.43
N PRO A 101 19.96 2.05 17.73
CA PRO A 101 19.97 1.11 18.83
C PRO A 101 18.87 0.04 18.66
N TYR A 102 19.17 -1.22 18.99
CA TYR A 102 18.22 -2.32 18.81
C TYR A 102 16.96 -2.15 19.65
N GLU A 103 17.13 -1.64 20.87
CA GLU A 103 16.03 -1.29 21.79
C GLU A 103 15.11 -0.25 21.17
N GLU A 104 15.68 0.76 20.50
CA GLU A 104 14.92 1.81 19.86
C GLU A 104 14.12 1.27 18.65
N ILE A 105 14.69 0.34 17.87
CA ILE A 105 13.95 -0.35 16.79
C ILE A 105 12.76 -1.13 17.38
N ARG A 106 12.96 -1.84 18.50
CA ARG A 106 11.88 -2.55 19.18
C ARG A 106 10.79 -1.59 19.63
N ASP A 107 11.15 -0.49 20.27
CA ASP A 107 10.19 0.46 20.85
C ASP A 107 9.38 1.14 19.75
N ILE A 108 10.01 1.57 18.67
CA ILE A 108 9.33 2.10 17.47
C ILE A 108 8.28 1.09 16.94
N VAL A 109 8.62 -0.21 16.88
CA VAL A 109 7.71 -1.26 16.41
C VAL A 109 6.58 -1.53 17.42
N LEU A 110 6.84 -1.44 18.71
CA LEU A 110 5.84 -1.64 19.77
C LEU A 110 4.84 -0.48 19.83
N GLU A 111 5.34 0.75 19.76
CA GLU A 111 4.57 2.00 19.84
C GLU A 111 3.89 2.36 18.51
N VAL A 112 4.36 1.79 17.40
CA VAL A 112 3.88 2.11 16.04
C VAL A 112 4.06 3.60 15.76
N ASP A 113 5.27 4.10 16.00
CA ASP A 113 5.62 5.51 15.78
C ASP A 113 5.61 5.86 14.28
N GLU A 114 4.54 6.50 13.83
CA GLU A 114 4.30 6.85 12.42
C GLU A 114 5.30 7.87 11.86
N GLU A 115 5.96 8.68 12.69
CA GLU A 115 6.92 9.68 12.21
C GLU A 115 8.28 9.05 11.88
N ARG A 116 8.61 7.96 12.57
CA ARG A 116 9.91 7.29 12.47
C ARG A 116 9.85 6.02 11.62
N LEU A 117 8.66 5.45 11.45
CA LEU A 117 8.42 4.28 10.63
C LEU A 117 8.28 4.65 9.16
N SER A 118 9.22 4.19 8.33
CA SER A 118 9.06 4.20 6.88
C SER A 118 8.65 2.84 6.35
N GLU A 119 7.90 2.82 5.25
CA GLU A 119 7.54 1.59 4.53
C GLU A 119 8.78 0.77 4.19
N SER A 120 9.83 1.43 3.68
CA SER A 120 11.08 0.78 3.29
C SER A 120 11.80 0.14 4.49
N LEU A 121 11.76 0.77 5.66
CA LEU A 121 12.32 0.21 6.89
C LEU A 121 11.59 -1.07 7.26
N ILE A 122 10.25 -1.02 7.32
CA ILE A 122 9.43 -2.17 7.71
C ILE A 122 9.57 -3.32 6.70
N GLN A 123 9.56 -3.05 5.39
CA GLN A 123 9.77 -4.08 4.37
C GLN A 123 11.14 -4.75 4.50
N ASN A 124 12.20 -3.96 4.69
CA ASN A 124 13.54 -4.50 4.89
C ASN A 124 13.63 -5.29 6.20
N LEU A 125 12.97 -4.84 7.26
CA LEU A 125 12.94 -5.55 8.53
C LEU A 125 12.22 -6.91 8.39
N ILE A 126 11.06 -6.96 7.73
CA ILE A 126 10.33 -8.21 7.47
C ILE A 126 11.17 -9.18 6.63
N LYS A 127 11.85 -8.66 5.60
CA LYS A 127 12.65 -9.45 4.66
C LYS A 127 13.89 -10.08 5.31
N ASN A 128 14.55 -9.34 6.20
CA ASN A 128 15.80 -9.78 6.83
C ASN A 128 15.59 -10.45 8.19
N LEU A 129 14.34 -10.54 8.66
CA LEU A 129 14.02 -11.16 9.95
C LEU A 129 14.32 -12.67 9.96
N PRO A 130 14.99 -13.20 10.99
CA PRO A 130 15.14 -14.64 11.19
C PRO A 130 13.78 -15.35 11.32
N GLU A 131 13.77 -16.66 11.10
CA GLU A 131 12.56 -17.45 11.30
C GLU A 131 12.11 -17.44 12.77
N GLN A 132 10.82 -17.68 13.00
CA GLN A 132 10.28 -17.68 14.36
C GLN A 132 10.98 -18.71 15.25
N LYS A 133 11.39 -19.86 14.69
CA LYS A 133 12.15 -20.88 15.40
C LYS A 133 13.52 -20.37 15.85
N GLU A 134 14.22 -19.63 15.00
CA GLU A 134 15.53 -19.05 15.30
C GLU A 134 15.41 -17.94 16.34
N LEU A 135 14.40 -17.08 16.22
CA LEU A 135 14.11 -16.05 17.23
C LEU A 135 13.81 -16.66 18.61
N SER A 136 13.05 -17.76 18.66
CA SER A 136 12.80 -18.47 19.91
C SER A 136 14.06 -19.08 20.50
N ALA A 137 14.92 -19.68 19.67
CA ALA A 137 16.21 -20.21 20.13
C ALA A 137 17.15 -19.10 20.63
N LEU A 138 17.16 -17.94 19.96
CA LEU A 138 17.94 -16.77 20.38
C LEU A 138 17.46 -16.25 21.73
N ALA A 139 16.15 -16.25 21.99
CA ALA A 139 15.59 -15.81 23.27
C ALA A 139 16.12 -16.61 24.47
N GLU A 140 16.50 -17.87 24.28
CA GLU A 140 17.09 -18.73 25.32
C GLU A 140 18.53 -18.31 25.68
N LEU A 141 19.26 -17.69 24.74
CA LEU A 141 20.63 -17.20 24.91
C LEU A 141 20.74 -15.79 25.52
N LYS A 142 19.63 -15.23 26.05
CA LYS A 142 19.61 -13.87 26.63
C LYS A 142 20.65 -13.62 27.73
N ASN A 143 21.08 -14.67 28.43
CA ASN A 143 22.08 -14.57 29.51
C ASN A 143 23.51 -14.42 28.98
N GLU A 144 23.74 -14.76 27.70
CA GLU A 144 25.04 -14.70 27.03
C GLU A 144 25.09 -13.54 26.00
N TYR A 145 24.23 -12.53 26.17
CA TYR A 145 24.05 -11.43 25.22
C TYR A 145 25.37 -10.74 24.82
N GLU A 146 26.24 -10.47 25.79
CA GLU A 146 27.53 -9.80 25.57
C GLU A 146 28.55 -10.66 24.83
N ASP A 147 28.33 -11.97 24.70
CA ASP A 147 29.21 -12.91 23.99
C ASP A 147 28.73 -13.20 22.56
N LEU A 148 27.52 -12.76 22.20
CA LEU A 148 26.92 -12.98 20.88
C LEU A 148 27.31 -11.92 19.85
N CYS A 149 27.25 -12.31 18.57
CA CYS A 149 27.49 -11.39 17.47
C CYS A 149 26.33 -10.39 17.30
N GLU A 150 26.61 -9.27 16.63
CA GLU A 150 25.67 -8.18 16.40
C GLU A 150 24.26 -8.61 15.88
N PRO A 151 24.14 -9.45 14.83
CA PRO A 151 22.83 -9.87 14.34
C PRO A 151 22.06 -10.78 15.31
N GLU A 152 22.76 -11.55 16.14
CA GLU A 152 22.13 -12.40 17.17
C GLU A 152 21.67 -11.57 18.38
N GLN A 153 22.45 -10.56 18.78
CA GLN A 153 22.04 -9.57 19.77
C GLN A 153 20.75 -8.85 19.34
N PHE A 154 20.68 -8.42 18.08
CA PHE A 154 19.46 -7.86 17.51
C PHE A 154 18.29 -8.85 17.55
N GLY A 155 18.52 -10.10 17.15
CA GLY A 155 17.49 -11.14 17.20
C GLY A 155 16.94 -11.40 18.60
N ILE A 156 17.77 -11.31 19.65
CA ILE A 156 17.33 -11.39 21.05
C ILE A 156 16.37 -10.25 21.38
N VAL A 157 16.75 -9.01 21.09
CA VAL A 157 15.91 -7.83 21.38
C VAL A 157 14.57 -7.93 20.67
N MET A 158 14.59 -8.34 19.39
CA MET A 158 13.37 -8.51 18.59
C MET A 158 12.52 -9.71 19.04
N SER A 159 13.12 -10.77 19.60
CA SER A 159 12.37 -11.94 20.09
C SER A 159 11.44 -11.61 21.28
N SER A 160 11.69 -10.50 21.98
CA SER A 160 10.80 -9.99 23.04
C SER A 160 9.44 -9.51 22.51
N VAL A 161 9.35 -9.19 21.21
CA VAL A 161 8.13 -8.69 20.58
C VAL A 161 7.21 -9.86 20.24
N LYS A 162 6.05 -9.91 20.91
CA LYS A 162 5.01 -10.91 20.62
C LYS A 162 4.43 -10.71 19.23
N LEU A 163 4.27 -11.83 18.50
CA LEU A 163 3.70 -11.86 17.15
C LEU A 163 4.40 -10.88 16.18
N LEU A 164 5.73 -10.77 16.28
CA LEU A 164 6.54 -9.78 15.57
C LEU A 164 6.23 -9.70 14.06
N ARG A 165 6.21 -10.84 13.35
CA ARG A 165 5.90 -10.84 11.91
C ARG A 165 4.50 -10.31 11.60
N SER A 166 3.49 -10.72 12.36
CA SER A 166 2.11 -10.25 12.17
C SER A 166 1.99 -8.76 12.46
N ARG A 167 2.66 -8.28 13.53
CA ARG A 167 2.74 -6.85 13.87
C ARG A 167 3.38 -6.04 12.74
N LEU A 168 4.55 -6.45 12.26
CA LEU A 168 5.23 -5.78 11.16
C LEU A 168 4.40 -5.73 9.87
N ASN A 169 3.72 -6.84 9.53
CA ASN A 169 2.80 -6.86 8.38
C ASN A 169 1.61 -5.92 8.58
N GLY A 170 1.07 -5.83 9.81
CA GLY A 170 -0.01 -4.88 10.15
C GLY A 170 0.44 -3.42 10.03
N ILE A 171 1.65 -3.11 10.49
CA ILE A 171 2.27 -1.78 10.34
C ILE A 171 2.47 -1.46 8.86
N LEU A 172 3.05 -2.39 8.09
CA LEU A 172 3.27 -2.21 6.65
C LEU A 172 1.97 -1.93 5.91
N PHE A 173 0.93 -2.69 6.25
CA PHE A 173 -0.40 -2.48 5.69
C PHE A 173 -0.93 -1.08 6.05
N LYS A 174 -0.82 -0.66 7.31
CA LYS A 174 -1.25 0.68 7.74
C LYS A 174 -0.53 1.79 6.96
N LEU A 175 0.79 1.70 6.82
CA LEU A 175 1.60 2.70 6.10
C LEU A 175 1.25 2.79 4.61
N THR A 176 0.88 1.68 3.98
CA THR A 176 0.59 1.63 2.53
C THR A 176 -0.89 1.75 2.19
N PHE A 177 -1.78 1.71 3.19
CA PHE A 177 -3.22 1.64 2.97
C PHE A 177 -3.77 2.86 2.25
N GLU A 178 -3.42 4.06 2.69
CA GLU A 178 -3.93 5.29 2.10
C GLU A 178 -3.51 5.43 0.63
N GLU A 179 -2.26 5.11 0.31
CA GLU A 179 -1.77 5.10 -1.06
C GLU A 179 -2.54 4.09 -1.92
N GLN A 180 -2.70 2.85 -1.45
CA GLN A 180 -3.45 1.83 -2.18
C GLN A 180 -4.90 2.25 -2.45
N VAL A 181 -5.57 2.84 -1.47
CA VAL A 181 -6.93 3.37 -1.63
C VAL A 181 -6.96 4.50 -2.64
N ASN A 182 -6.04 5.45 -2.56
CA ASN A 182 -5.96 6.59 -3.46
C ASN A 182 -5.63 6.18 -4.90
N ASN A 183 -4.93 5.06 -5.10
CA ASN A 183 -4.65 4.50 -6.41
C ASN A 183 -5.87 3.79 -7.01
N ILE A 184 -6.66 3.06 -6.22
CA ILE A 184 -7.79 2.24 -6.71
C ILE A 184 -9.08 3.06 -6.87
N ARG A 185 -9.31 4.02 -5.96
CA ARG A 185 -10.53 4.85 -5.96
C ARG A 185 -10.83 5.56 -7.28
N PRO A 186 -9.88 6.24 -7.96
CA PRO A 186 -10.18 6.94 -9.20
C PRO A 186 -10.62 5.98 -10.31
N ASP A 187 -10.06 4.78 -10.38
CA ASP A 187 -10.44 3.80 -11.41
C ASP A 187 -11.89 3.35 -11.25
N ILE A 188 -12.30 3.07 -10.01
CA ILE A 188 -13.71 2.72 -9.70
C ILE A 188 -14.62 3.90 -10.06
N MET A 189 -14.24 5.12 -9.70
CA MET A 189 -15.02 6.31 -10.01
C MET A 189 -15.14 6.52 -11.53
N ASN A 190 -14.04 6.39 -12.28
CA ASN A 190 -14.03 6.54 -13.73
C ASN A 190 -14.95 5.54 -14.43
N VAL A 191 -14.88 4.26 -14.04
CA VAL A 191 -15.77 3.23 -14.58
C VAL A 191 -17.23 3.53 -14.22
N THR A 192 -17.50 3.92 -12.97
CA THR A 192 -18.85 4.26 -12.51
C THR A 192 -19.42 5.42 -13.30
N PHE A 193 -18.65 6.51 -13.46
CA PHE A 193 -19.08 7.68 -14.22
C PHE A 193 -19.27 7.36 -15.71
N ALA A 194 -18.36 6.61 -16.33
CA ALA A 194 -18.51 6.20 -17.72
C ALA A 194 -19.79 5.37 -17.95
N CYS A 195 -20.08 4.42 -17.06
CA CYS A 195 -21.32 3.64 -17.13
C CYS A 195 -22.58 4.51 -16.93
N GLU A 196 -22.54 5.44 -15.97
CA GLU A 196 -23.65 6.36 -15.69
C GLU A 196 -23.90 7.32 -16.85
N GLU A 197 -22.85 7.89 -17.44
CA GLU A 197 -22.92 8.79 -18.59
C GLU A 197 -23.48 8.08 -19.82
N VAL A 198 -22.99 6.89 -20.16
CA VAL A 198 -23.51 6.10 -21.29
C VAL A 198 -24.99 5.77 -21.07
N LYS A 199 -25.37 5.38 -19.85
CA LYS A 199 -26.75 4.99 -19.52
C LYS A 199 -27.72 6.18 -19.54
N LYS A 200 -27.29 7.37 -19.13
CA LYS A 200 -28.13 8.59 -19.05
C LYS A 200 -28.06 9.46 -20.30
N SER A 201 -27.19 9.15 -21.25
CA SER A 201 -27.04 9.97 -22.44
C SER A 201 -28.20 9.78 -23.42
N ASP A 202 -29.10 10.76 -23.42
CA ASP A 202 -30.20 10.84 -24.39
C ASP A 202 -29.69 11.00 -25.82
N SER A 203 -28.58 11.74 -26.01
CA SER A 203 -27.97 11.92 -27.32
C SER A 203 -27.39 10.60 -27.86
N PHE A 204 -26.77 9.79 -27.00
CA PHE A 204 -26.29 8.47 -27.38
C PHE A 204 -27.45 7.53 -27.73
N SER A 205 -28.53 7.55 -26.95
CA SER A 205 -29.75 6.79 -27.25
C SER A 205 -30.33 7.15 -28.61
N LYS A 206 -30.46 8.45 -28.92
CA LYS A 206 -30.93 8.93 -30.24
C LYS A 206 -30.00 8.51 -31.39
N LEU A 207 -28.69 8.49 -31.16
CA LEU A 207 -27.74 7.99 -32.16
C LEU A 207 -27.98 6.50 -32.45
N LEU A 208 -28.17 5.68 -31.41
CA LEU A 208 -28.48 4.25 -31.57
C LEU A 208 -29.78 4.04 -32.35
N GLU A 209 -30.81 4.84 -32.07
CA GLU A 209 -32.08 4.82 -32.82
C GLU A 209 -31.87 5.15 -34.30
N MET A 210 -31.10 6.20 -34.61
CA MET A 210 -30.80 6.56 -36.01
C MET A 210 -30.02 5.46 -36.73
N VAL A 211 -29.01 4.88 -36.08
CA VAL A 211 -28.23 3.78 -36.65
C VAL A 211 -29.12 2.56 -36.91
N LEU A 212 -30.04 2.24 -35.99
CA LEU A 212 -31.00 1.16 -36.16
C LEU A 212 -31.95 1.44 -37.34
N LEU A 213 -32.46 2.66 -37.45
CA LEU A 213 -33.36 3.06 -38.54
C LEU A 213 -32.66 2.93 -39.91
N VAL A 214 -31.47 3.50 -40.04
CA VAL A 214 -30.68 3.44 -41.29
C VAL A 214 -30.30 2.00 -41.61
N GLY A 215 -29.84 1.24 -40.62
CA GLY A 215 -29.48 -0.17 -40.78
C GLY A 215 -30.66 -1.02 -41.25
N ASN A 216 -31.86 -0.82 -40.67
CA ASN A 216 -33.07 -1.52 -41.10
C ASN A 216 -33.53 -1.13 -42.51
N TYR A 217 -33.38 0.15 -42.89
CA TYR A 217 -33.68 0.62 -44.24
C TYR A 217 -32.73 0.02 -45.28
N MET A 218 -31.41 0.09 -45.04
CA MET A 218 -30.40 -0.45 -45.95
C MET A 218 -30.49 -1.97 -46.13
N ASN A 219 -30.86 -2.69 -45.06
CA ASN A 219 -30.96 -4.16 -45.07
C ASN A 219 -32.36 -4.66 -45.45
N ALA A 220 -33.26 -3.80 -45.94
CA ALA A 220 -34.59 -4.20 -46.36
C ALA A 220 -34.55 -5.33 -47.40
N GLY A 221 -35.35 -6.39 -47.18
CA GLY A 221 -35.36 -7.59 -48.04
C GLY A 221 -34.26 -8.63 -47.77
N SER A 222 -33.35 -8.37 -46.82
CA SER A 222 -32.36 -9.34 -46.35
C SER A 222 -32.81 -10.08 -45.08
N ARG A 223 -32.08 -11.14 -44.69
CA ARG A 223 -32.30 -11.86 -43.42
C ARG A 223 -32.16 -10.96 -42.17
N ASN A 224 -31.51 -9.80 -42.31
CA ASN A 224 -31.27 -8.84 -41.23
C ASN A 224 -32.22 -7.62 -41.31
N ALA A 225 -33.31 -7.69 -42.09
CA ALA A 225 -34.34 -6.66 -42.10
C ALA A 225 -35.13 -6.65 -40.78
N GLN A 226 -35.67 -5.49 -40.39
CA GLN A 226 -36.61 -5.32 -39.26
C GLN A 226 -36.08 -5.80 -37.89
N THR A 227 -34.82 -5.51 -37.58
CA THR A 227 -34.25 -5.82 -36.27
C THR A 227 -34.70 -4.81 -35.21
N PHE A 228 -34.82 -5.24 -33.95
CA PHE A 228 -35.19 -4.39 -32.81
C PHE A 228 -33.97 -3.76 -32.10
N GLY A 229 -32.77 -4.19 -32.45
CA GLY A 229 -31.53 -3.73 -31.84
C GLY A 229 -30.32 -4.43 -32.43
N PHE A 230 -29.14 -3.90 -32.12
CA PHE A 230 -27.87 -4.45 -32.56
C PHE A 230 -26.86 -4.43 -31.41
N ASN A 231 -25.81 -5.25 -31.50
CA ASN A 231 -24.74 -5.25 -30.53
C ASN A 231 -23.92 -3.95 -30.61
N ILE A 232 -23.71 -3.25 -29.50
CA ILE A 232 -23.04 -1.94 -29.46
C ILE A 232 -21.64 -1.93 -30.09
N SER A 233 -20.92 -3.06 -30.07
CA SER A 233 -19.62 -3.22 -30.76
C SER A 233 -19.72 -3.05 -32.28
N PHE A 234 -20.93 -3.10 -32.85
CA PHE A 234 -21.18 -2.80 -34.26
C PHE A 234 -20.92 -1.32 -34.61
N LEU A 235 -21.06 -0.39 -33.66
CA LEU A 235 -20.80 1.03 -33.91
C LEU A 235 -19.38 1.28 -34.47
N CYS A 236 -18.39 0.51 -33.99
CA CYS A 236 -17.02 0.58 -34.49
C CYS A 236 -16.86 0.15 -35.96
N LYS A 237 -17.84 -0.58 -36.51
CA LYS A 237 -17.84 -1.06 -37.91
C LYS A 237 -18.56 -0.11 -38.86
N VAL A 238 -19.39 0.80 -38.36
CA VAL A 238 -20.20 1.70 -39.20
C VAL A 238 -19.33 2.57 -40.11
N GLY A 239 -18.18 3.05 -39.62
CA GLY A 239 -17.23 3.84 -40.43
C GLY A 239 -16.49 3.06 -41.53
N THR A 240 -16.62 1.73 -41.56
CA THR A 240 -16.00 0.88 -42.60
C THR A 240 -16.93 0.61 -43.79
N ALA A 241 -18.21 1.00 -43.69
CA ALA A 241 -19.16 0.92 -44.80
C ALA A 241 -18.78 1.97 -45.86
N ARG A 242 -18.46 1.50 -47.07
CA ARG A 242 -18.13 2.39 -48.20
C ARG A 242 -19.41 2.78 -48.93
N THR A 243 -19.54 4.05 -49.30
CA THR A 243 -20.53 4.50 -50.29
C THR A 243 -20.19 3.87 -51.64
N VAL A 244 -21.16 3.21 -52.26
CA VAL A 244 -21.03 2.63 -53.62
C VAL A 244 -21.37 3.67 -54.66
#